data_AF-A0A7L2PNR1-F1
#
_entry.id   AF-A0A7L2PNR1-F1
#
_cell.length_a   1.000
_cell.length_b   1.000
_cell.length_c   1.000
_cell.angle_alpha   90.00
_cell.angle_beta   90.00
_cell.angle_gamma   90.00
#
_symmetry.space_group_name_H-M   'P 1'
#
loop_
_entity.id
_entity.type
_entity.pdbx_description
1 polymer ?
#
loop_
_entity_poly.entity_id
_entity_poly.type
_entity_poly.pdbx_seq_one_letter_code
_entity_poly.pdbx_strand_id
1 'polypeptide(L)'
;QYVGSFMVEELDLQQRAGRVEEQLRALKDCPRRRSVVLRFSLQGLKVYGADGETLLMAHALRRILYSTWRLPDRQFAFVARNPHSPPSTLFCHLFVGLPGEVQTLHLLLCRSFQLCYLLAHPEEQA
;
A
#
# COMPACT_ATOMS: atom_id res chain seq x y z
N GLN A 1 5.15 -6.03 -9.50
CA GLN A 1 3.90 -6.24 -10.29
C GLN A 1 2.69 -6.03 -9.42
N TYR A 2 1.64 -5.44 -9.95
CA TYR A 2 0.34 -5.25 -9.29
C TYR A 2 -0.56 -6.46 -9.54
N VAL A 3 -1.10 -7.04 -8.47
CA VAL A 3 -1.98 -8.22 -8.52
C VAL A 3 -3.43 -7.78 -8.62
N GLY A 4 -3.83 -6.81 -7.82
CA GLY A 4 -5.22 -6.37 -7.74
C GLY A 4 -5.51 -5.58 -6.48
N SER A 5 -6.77 -5.19 -6.34
CA SER A 5 -7.28 -4.58 -5.12
C SER A 5 -8.53 -5.30 -4.66
N PHE A 6 -8.75 -5.34 -3.36
CA PHE A 6 -9.98 -5.83 -2.76
C PHE A 6 -10.46 -4.84 -1.70
N MET A 7 -11.78 -4.80 -1.50
CA MET A 7 -12.40 -3.98 -0.46
C MET A 7 -12.07 -4.58 0.91
N VAL A 8 -11.79 -3.72 1.88
CA VAL A 8 -11.60 -4.11 3.28
C VAL A 8 -12.89 -3.78 4.03
N GLU A 9 -13.49 -4.80 4.65
CA GLU A 9 -14.72 -4.69 5.43
C GLU A 9 -14.56 -3.70 6.62
N GLU A 10 -15.65 -3.03 6.98
CA GLU A 10 -15.70 -2.11 8.13
C GLU A 10 -15.71 -2.88 9.46
N LEU A 11 -14.55 -3.37 9.88
CA LEU A 11 -14.35 -4.10 11.15
C LEU A 11 -13.54 -3.25 12.16
N ASP A 12 -13.19 -3.77 13.33
CA ASP A 12 -12.16 -3.12 14.16
C ASP A 12 -10.76 -3.26 13.52
N LEU A 13 -9.76 -2.51 14.01
CA LEU A 13 -8.43 -2.50 13.39
C LEU A 13 -7.75 -3.88 13.38
N GLN A 14 -7.88 -4.65 14.47
CA GLN A 14 -7.20 -5.94 14.61
C GLN A 14 -7.86 -7.00 13.73
N GLN A 15 -9.20 -7.02 13.70
CA GLN A 15 -9.98 -7.83 12.78
C GLN A 15 -9.65 -7.49 11.33
N ARG A 16 -9.56 -6.20 10.97
CA ARG A 16 -9.16 -5.77 9.61
C ARG A 16 -7.78 -6.31 9.24
N ALA A 17 -6.80 -6.22 10.14
CA ALA A 17 -5.45 -6.72 9.87
C ALA A 17 -5.45 -8.24 9.62
N GLY A 18 -6.20 -9.00 10.44
CA GLY A 18 -6.37 -10.44 10.26
C GLY A 18 -7.03 -10.80 8.92
N ARG A 19 -8.11 -10.11 8.55
CA ARG A 19 -8.81 -10.34 7.28
C ARG A 19 -7.96 -9.98 6.07
N VAL A 20 -7.19 -8.88 6.13
CA VAL A 20 -6.24 -8.54 5.06
C VAL A 20 -5.20 -9.64 4.92
N GLU A 21 -4.61 -10.12 6.01
CA GLU A 21 -3.62 -11.20 6.00
C GLU A 21 -4.18 -12.50 5.39
N GLU A 22 -5.43 -12.87 5.70
CA GLU A 22 -6.13 -14.01 5.07
C GLU A 22 -6.28 -13.82 3.55
N GLN A 23 -6.72 -12.65 3.10
CA GLN A 23 -6.89 -12.35 1.68
C GLN A 23 -5.54 -12.34 0.94
N LEU A 24 -4.47 -11.84 1.57
CA LEU A 24 -3.13 -11.89 1.01
C LEU A 24 -2.65 -13.33 0.77
N ARG A 25 -2.90 -14.24 1.73
CA ARG A 25 -2.61 -15.68 1.60
C ARG A 25 -3.40 -16.32 0.47
N ALA A 26 -4.69 -15.99 0.36
CA ALA A 26 -5.55 -16.52 -0.69
C ALA A 26 -5.08 -16.09 -2.11
N LEU A 27 -4.46 -14.91 -2.22
CA LEU A 27 -4.03 -14.33 -3.50
C LEU A 27 -2.56 -14.62 -3.86
N LYS A 28 -1.84 -15.46 -3.10
CA LYS A 28 -0.42 -15.77 -3.35
C LYS A 28 -0.14 -16.29 -4.77
N ASP A 29 -1.04 -17.13 -5.28
CA ASP A 29 -0.91 -17.78 -6.60
C ASP A 29 -1.76 -17.10 -7.68
N CYS A 30 -2.23 -15.87 -7.45
CA CYS A 30 -3.07 -15.18 -8.42
C CYS A 30 -2.31 -14.99 -9.75
N PRO A 31 -2.82 -15.52 -10.88
CA PRO A 31 -2.12 -15.48 -12.16
C PRO A 31 -2.23 -14.10 -12.82
N ARG A 32 -3.27 -13.32 -12.47
CA ARG A 32 -3.47 -11.98 -13.02
C ARG A 32 -2.50 -11.01 -12.37
N ARG A 33 -1.55 -10.52 -13.16
CA ARG A 33 -0.53 -9.57 -12.72
C ARG A 33 -0.26 -8.53 -13.80
N ARG A 34 -0.03 -7.29 -13.39
CA ARG A 34 0.36 -6.18 -14.28
C ARG A 34 1.71 -5.62 -13.85
N SER A 35 2.63 -5.43 -14.79
CA SER A 35 3.89 -4.73 -14.52
C SER A 35 3.60 -3.25 -14.27
N VAL A 36 4.18 -2.70 -13.19
CA VAL A 36 3.95 -1.35 -12.70
C VAL A 36 5.21 -0.79 -12.08
N VAL A 37 5.31 0.53 -12.03
CA VAL A 37 6.38 1.26 -11.32
C VAL A 37 5.76 2.04 -10.17
N LEU A 38 6.28 1.89 -8.96
CA LEU A 38 5.85 2.64 -7.78
C LEU A 38 6.79 3.83 -7.55
N ARG A 39 6.24 5.04 -7.41
CA ARG A 39 6.99 6.26 -7.06
C ARG A 39 6.47 6.82 -5.75
N PHE A 40 7.37 6.98 -4.78
CA PHE A 40 7.07 7.47 -3.43
C PHE A 40 7.49 8.94 -3.30
N SER A 41 6.72 9.71 -2.54
CA SER A 41 7.10 11.03 -2.05
C SER A 41 6.36 11.32 -0.74
N LEU A 42 6.72 12.42 -0.08
CA LEU A 42 5.97 12.89 1.09
C LEU A 42 4.53 13.35 0.75
N GLN A 43 4.22 13.58 -0.53
CA GLN A 43 2.84 13.84 -0.96
C GLN A 43 2.03 12.53 -1.04
N GLY A 44 2.68 11.39 -1.23
CA GLY A 44 2.04 10.08 -1.31
C GLY A 44 2.72 9.10 -2.26
N LEU A 45 1.91 8.15 -2.75
CA LEU A 45 2.34 7.05 -3.60
C LEU A 45 1.63 7.12 -4.95
N LYS A 46 2.40 7.06 -6.03
CA LYS A 46 1.89 6.93 -7.40
C LYS A 46 2.28 5.58 -7.98
N VAL A 47 1.35 4.98 -8.71
CA VAL A 47 1.53 3.72 -9.43
C VAL A 47 1.43 4.03 -10.92
N TYR A 48 2.50 3.78 -11.65
CA TYR A 48 2.61 3.95 -13.09
C TYR A 48 2.54 2.60 -13.81
N GLY A 49 2.20 2.63 -15.09
CA GLY A 49 2.31 1.49 -15.99
C GLY A 49 3.75 1.01 -16.15
N ALA A 50 3.91 -0.07 -16.93
CA ALA A 50 5.23 -0.62 -17.24
C ALA A 50 6.11 0.35 -18.06
N ASP A 51 5.48 1.30 -18.74
CA ASP A 51 6.12 2.40 -19.46
C ASP A 51 6.74 3.46 -18.54
N GLY A 52 6.38 3.47 -17.25
CA GLY A 52 6.83 4.47 -16.29
C GLY A 52 6.18 5.85 -16.44
N GLU A 53 5.27 6.00 -17.40
CA GLU A 53 4.66 7.29 -17.79
C GLU A 53 3.15 7.29 -17.56
N THR A 54 2.45 6.20 -17.88
CA THR A 54 0.99 6.13 -17.71
C THR A 54 0.63 6.04 -16.24
N LEU A 55 0.03 7.09 -15.67
CA LEU A 55 -0.45 7.08 -14.29
C LEU A 55 -1.67 6.16 -14.15
N LEU A 56 -1.55 5.12 -13.33
CA LEU A 56 -2.63 4.16 -13.05
C LEU A 56 -3.37 4.48 -11.76
N MET A 57 -2.64 4.85 -10.70
CA MET A 57 -3.20 5.15 -9.38
C MET A 57 -2.36 6.22 -8.69
N ALA A 58 -3.01 7.04 -7.87
CA ALA A 58 -2.34 8.01 -7.00
C ALA A 58 -3.07 8.11 -5.66
N HIS A 59 -2.33 7.87 -4.58
CA HIS A 59 -2.83 7.99 -3.22
C HIS A 59 -2.02 9.05 -2.48
N ALA A 60 -2.69 10.11 -2.04
CA ALA A 60 -2.09 11.03 -1.08
C ALA A 60 -1.71 10.29 0.20
N LEU A 61 -0.58 10.61 0.83
CA LEU A 61 -0.07 9.85 1.97
C LEU A 61 -1.10 9.75 3.11
N ARG A 62 -1.81 10.85 3.40
CA ARG A 62 -2.90 10.92 4.40
C ARG A 62 -4.10 9.99 4.15
N ARG A 63 -4.22 9.43 2.94
CA ARG A 63 -5.29 8.49 2.59
C ARG A 63 -4.88 7.03 2.80
N ILE A 64 -3.59 6.76 2.96
CA ILE A 64 -3.06 5.44 3.24
C ILE A 64 -3.06 5.25 4.75
N LEU A 65 -3.71 4.19 5.23
CA LEU A 65 -3.81 3.88 6.66
C LEU A 65 -2.57 3.15 7.16
N TYR A 66 -2.18 2.09 6.46
CA TYR A 66 -1.00 1.30 6.80
C TYR A 66 -0.50 0.52 5.58
N SER A 67 0.70 -0.04 5.72
CA SER A 67 1.22 -1.04 4.78
C SER A 67 1.63 -2.30 5.51
N THR A 68 1.64 -3.40 4.76
CA THR A 68 2.08 -4.72 5.24
C THR A 68 2.84 -5.43 4.12
N TRP A 69 3.55 -6.49 4.46
CA TRP A 69 4.32 -7.28 3.52
C TRP A 69 4.44 -8.72 4.03
N ARG A 70 4.63 -9.67 3.10
CA ARG A 70 4.78 -11.09 3.41
C ARG A 70 5.96 -11.64 2.62
N LEU A 71 7.06 -11.92 3.32
CA LEU A 71 8.29 -12.44 2.70
C LEU A 71 8.11 -13.77 1.95
N PRO A 72 7.42 -14.79 2.53
CA PRO A 72 7.31 -16.10 1.88
C PRO A 72 6.63 -16.02 0.51
N ASP A 73 5.64 -15.14 0.39
CA ASP A 73 4.84 -14.95 -0.82
C ASP A 73 5.30 -13.76 -1.67
N ARG A 74 6.37 -13.08 -1.23
CA ARG A 74 6.94 -11.90 -1.89
C ARG A 74 5.90 -10.83 -2.18
N GLN A 75 5.04 -10.57 -1.19
CA GLN A 75 3.93 -9.62 -1.29
C GLN A 75 4.25 -8.33 -0.55
N PHE A 76 3.85 -7.22 -1.15
CA PHE A 76 3.75 -5.91 -0.53
C PHE A 76 2.33 -5.39 -0.73
N ALA A 77 1.72 -4.83 0.31
CA ALA A 77 0.39 -4.26 0.22
C ALA A 77 0.26 -2.98 1.05
N PHE A 78 -0.66 -2.12 0.65
CA PHE A 78 -1.08 -1.00 1.47
C PHE A 78 -2.60 -0.85 1.44
N VAL A 79 -3.15 -0.39 2.57
CA VAL A 79 -4.58 -0.14 2.73
C VAL A 79 -4.82 1.35 2.66
N ALA A 80 -5.71 1.78 1.76
CA ALA A 80 -5.99 3.18 1.53
C ALA A 80 -7.47 3.44 1.23
N ARG A 81 -7.86 4.71 1.37
CA ARG A 81 -9.12 5.24 0.83
C ARG A 81 -8.91 5.63 -0.63
N ASN A 82 -9.76 5.10 -1.51
CA ASN A 82 -9.72 5.46 -2.92
C ASN A 82 -10.26 6.89 -3.16
N PRO A 83 -9.73 7.62 -4.16
CA PRO A 83 -10.38 8.82 -4.66
C PRO A 83 -11.83 8.53 -5.09
N HIS A 84 -12.75 9.44 -4.77
CA HIS A 84 -14.17 9.36 -5.14
C HIS A 84 -14.96 8.17 -4.55
N SER A 85 -14.36 7.36 -3.67
CA SER A 85 -15.09 6.38 -2.85
C SER A 85 -15.61 7.02 -1.56
N PRO A 86 -16.66 6.43 -0.94
CA PRO A 86 -17.12 6.88 0.37
C PRO A 86 -15.98 6.90 1.40
N PRO A 87 -15.96 7.86 2.36
CA PRO A 87 -14.85 8.01 3.31
C PRO A 87 -14.58 6.77 4.18
N SER A 88 -15.58 5.93 4.39
CA SER A 88 -15.48 4.71 5.19
C SER A 88 -14.94 3.51 4.40
N THR A 89 -14.99 3.55 3.07
CA THR A 89 -14.55 2.43 2.22
C THR A 89 -13.04 2.38 2.10
N LEU A 90 -12.47 1.24 2.48
CA LEU A 90 -11.05 0.95 2.39
C LEU A 90 -10.77 -0.09 1.31
N PHE A 91 -9.63 0.05 0.67
CA PHE A 91 -9.13 -0.90 -0.33
C PHE A 91 -7.71 -1.30 0.04
N CYS A 92 -7.44 -2.60 -0.06
CA CYS A 92 -6.09 -3.14 0.01
C CYS A 92 -5.56 -3.32 -1.41
N HIS A 93 -4.43 -2.68 -1.71
CA HIS A 93 -3.75 -2.78 -3.01
C HIS A 93 -2.56 -3.72 -2.89
N LEU A 94 -2.59 -4.84 -3.63
CA LEU A 94 -1.62 -5.92 -3.53
C LEU A 94 -0.62 -5.91 -4.69
N PHE A 95 0.66 -6.03 -4.34
CA PHE A 95 1.79 -6.13 -5.25
C PHE A 95 2.65 -7.36 -4.90
N VAL A 96 3.30 -7.90 -5.92
CA VAL A 96 4.35 -8.92 -5.78
C VAL A 96 5.64 -8.47 -6.45
N GLY A 97 6.78 -8.86 -5.91
CA GLY A 97 8.10 -8.44 -6.42
C GLY A 97 9.21 -9.39 -6.00
N LEU A 98 10.46 -8.95 -6.15
CA LEU A 98 11.59 -9.66 -5.55
C LEU A 98 11.58 -9.48 -4.01
N PRO A 99 12.10 -10.44 -3.23
CA PRO A 99 12.11 -10.36 -1.77
C PRO A 99 12.68 -9.05 -1.21
N GLY A 100 13.79 -8.56 -1.76
CA GLY A 100 14.40 -7.28 -1.34
C GLY A 100 13.57 -6.07 -1.71
N GLU A 101 12.84 -6.13 -2.84
CA GLU A 101 11.98 -5.03 -3.28
C GLU A 101 10.78 -4.85 -2.35
N VAL A 102 10.07 -5.93 -2.00
CA VAL A 102 8.85 -5.83 -1.19
C VAL A 102 9.10 -5.28 0.22
N GLN A 103 10.22 -5.67 0.83
CA GLN A 103 10.65 -5.12 2.12
C GLN A 103 11.00 -3.63 1.98
N THR A 104 11.74 -3.27 0.92
CA THR A 104 12.12 -1.87 0.65
C THR A 104 10.89 -1.00 0.45
N LEU A 105 9.89 -1.45 -0.30
CA LEU A 105 8.64 -0.71 -0.53
C LEU A 105 7.88 -0.45 0.78
N HIS A 106 7.77 -1.45 1.65
CA HIS A 106 7.18 -1.28 2.98
C HIS A 106 7.93 -0.25 3.83
N LEU A 107 9.25 -0.39 3.92
CA LEU A 107 10.10 0.52 4.71
C LEU A 107 10.05 1.97 4.19
N LEU A 108 10.02 2.16 2.86
CA LEU A 108 9.88 3.50 2.26
C LEU A 108 8.57 4.16 2.68
N LEU A 109 7.46 3.41 2.69
CA LEU A 109 6.18 3.97 3.10
C LEU A 109 6.13 4.28 4.61
N CYS A 110 6.67 3.38 5.44
CA CYS A 110 6.81 3.61 6.88
C CYS A 110 7.63 4.87 7.18
N ARG A 111 8.78 5.05 6.52
CA ARG A 111 9.60 6.26 6.65
C ARG A 111 8.87 7.51 6.17
N SER A 112 8.11 7.40 5.08
CA SER A 112 7.30 8.53 4.58
C SER A 112 6.27 8.97 5.62
N PHE A 113 5.60 8.04 6.30
CA PHE A 113 4.68 8.37 7.40
C PHE A 113 5.38 9.06 8.56
N GLN A 114 6.52 8.52 9.01
CA GLN A 114 7.30 9.08 10.12
C GLN A 114 7.76 10.51 9.79
N LEU A 115 8.35 10.71 8.60
CA LEU A 115 8.80 12.04 8.17
C LEU A 115 7.65 13.03 8.05
N CYS A 116 6.52 12.62 7.45
CA CYS A 116 5.35 13.50 7.37
C CYS A 116 4.76 13.84 8.74
N TYR A 117 4.78 12.91 9.69
CA TYR A 117 4.35 13.16 11.05
C TYR A 117 5.24 14.20 11.73
N LEU A 118 6.56 14.00 11.70
CA LEU A 118 7.53 14.91 12.32
C LEU A 118 7.53 16.29 11.66
N LEU A 119 7.28 16.39 10.35
CA LEU A 119 7.14 17.68 9.65
C LEU A 119 5.87 18.43 10.07
N ALA A 120 4.81 17.71 10.45
CA ALA A 120 3.57 18.31 10.92
C ALA A 120 3.61 18.68 12.42
N HIS A 121 4.49 18.04 13.20
CA HIS A 121 4.64 18.20 14.64
C HIS A 121 6.11 18.53 14.98
N PRO A 122 6.61 19.72 14.60
CA PRO A 122 8.01 20.09 14.83
C PRO A 122 8.38 20.10 16.33
N GLU A 123 7.42 20.25 17.23
CA GLU A 123 7.59 20.16 18.68
C GLU A 123 8.00 18.77 19.17
N GLU A 124 7.71 17.71 18.42
CA GLU A 124 8.12 16.34 18.73
C GLU A 124 9.54 16.01 18.21
N GLN A 125 10.17 16.93 17.50
CA GLN A 125 11.58 16.82 17.09
C GLN A 125 12.47 17.22 18.27
N ALA A 126 12.70 16.29 19.19
CA ALA A 126 13.60 16.45 20.33
C ALA A 126 15.07 16.19 19.98
#